data_AF-A0A2T2SNN0-F1
#
_entry.id   AF-A0A2T2SNN0-F1
#
_cell.length_a   1.000
_cell.length_b   1.000
_cell.length_c   1.000
_cell.angle_alpha   90.00
_cell.angle_beta   90.00
_cell.angle_gamma   90.00
#
_symmetry.space_group_name_H-M   'P 1'
#
loop_
_entity.id
_entity.type
_entity.pdbx_description
1 polymer ?
#
loop_
_entity_poly.entity_id
_entity_poly.type
_entity_poly.pdbx_seq_one_letter_code
_entity_poly.pdbx_strand_id
1 'polypeptide(L)'
;MSVSPDEIHEAERLAERLAQLPEVSGRGDAMHDEAGTLAHALDDLESSCRRLLTELLPKLREEPLSNEELYDVLLEIGEELRHIRYHTRDPEFFAYLEEQTEAAVDG
;
A
#
# COMPACT_ATOMS: atom_id res chain seq x y z
N MET A 1 -13.89 -5.53 9.19
CA MET A 1 -13.07 -4.66 10.07
C MET A 1 -13.82 -3.35 10.24
N SER A 2 -13.91 -2.83 11.46
CA SER A 2 -14.49 -1.50 11.72
C SER A 2 -13.32 -0.52 11.79
N VAL A 3 -13.20 0.34 10.78
CA VAL A 3 -12.22 1.44 10.80
C VAL A 3 -12.58 2.35 11.96
N SER A 4 -11.59 2.73 12.78
CA SER A 4 -11.83 3.63 13.89
C SER A 4 -12.04 5.06 13.37
N PRO A 5 -12.84 5.90 14.04
CA PRO A 5 -13.07 7.28 13.60
C PRO A 5 -11.77 8.07 13.42
N ASP A 6 -10.74 7.79 14.23
CA ASP A 6 -9.48 8.51 14.21
C ASP A 6 -8.64 8.24 12.95
N GLU A 7 -8.69 7.00 12.41
CA GLU A 7 -8.00 6.63 11.15
C GLU A 7 -8.61 7.35 9.93
N ILE A 8 -9.95 7.47 9.89
CA ILE A 8 -10.65 8.23 8.83
C ILE A 8 -10.16 9.68 8.80
N HIS A 9 -9.96 10.31 9.96
CA HIS A 9 -9.50 11.69 10.04
C HIS A 9 -8.03 11.86 9.60
N GLU A 10 -7.17 10.84 9.64
CA GLU A 10 -5.77 10.95 9.23
C GLU A 10 -5.59 10.91 7.72
N ALA A 11 -6.24 9.95 7.06
CA ALA A 11 -6.26 9.88 5.60
C ALA A 11 -6.89 11.15 4.98
N GLU A 12 -7.99 11.65 5.55
CA GLU A 12 -8.62 12.90 5.09
C GLU A 12 -7.70 14.11 5.24
N ARG A 13 -7.03 14.27 6.39
CA ARG A 13 -6.05 15.35 6.60
C ARG A 13 -4.87 15.25 5.64
N LEU A 14 -4.41 14.05 5.33
CA LEU A 14 -3.35 13.86 4.35
C LEU A 14 -3.84 14.23 2.93
N ALA A 15 -5.04 13.80 2.55
CA ALA A 15 -5.66 14.14 1.28
C ALA A 15 -5.79 15.66 1.09
N GLU A 16 -6.26 16.39 2.09
CA GLU A 16 -6.36 17.86 2.05
C GLU A 16 -5.01 18.54 1.78
N ARG A 17 -3.93 18.00 2.38
CA ARG A 17 -2.56 18.49 2.16
C ARG A 17 -2.05 18.14 0.77
N LEU A 18 -2.32 16.93 0.29
CA LEU A 18 -1.92 16.46 -1.04
C LEU A 18 -2.66 17.23 -2.14
N ALA A 19 -3.91 17.61 -1.92
CA ALA A 19 -4.70 18.43 -2.85
C ALA A 19 -4.09 19.83 -3.09
N GLN A 20 -3.23 20.33 -2.18
CA GLN A 20 -2.50 21.58 -2.37
C GLN A 20 -1.34 21.46 -3.37
N LEU A 21 -0.96 20.24 -3.78
CA LEU A 21 0.09 20.01 -4.77
C LEU A 21 -0.52 19.94 -6.18
N PRO A 22 -0.17 20.84 -7.10
CA PRO A 22 -0.64 20.79 -8.48
C PRO A 22 -0.28 19.49 -9.21
N GLU A 23 0.85 18.88 -8.86
CA GLU A 23 1.34 17.63 -9.46
C GLU A 23 0.49 16.40 -9.08
N VAL A 24 -0.26 16.50 -7.97
CA VAL A 24 -1.19 15.46 -7.50
C VAL A 24 -2.61 15.82 -7.95
N SER A 25 -3.08 17.01 -7.58
CA SER A 25 -4.45 17.46 -7.93
C SER A 25 -4.69 17.57 -9.43
N GLY A 26 -3.66 17.84 -10.24
CA GLY A 26 -3.74 17.90 -11.70
C GLY A 26 -3.86 16.55 -12.40
N ARG A 27 -3.73 15.42 -11.68
CA ARG A 27 -3.90 14.06 -12.21
C ARG A 27 -5.30 13.49 -11.99
N GLY A 28 -6.05 14.07 -11.05
CA GLY A 28 -7.44 13.73 -10.81
C GLY A 28 -8.38 14.31 -11.88
N ASP A 29 -9.60 13.78 -11.93
CA ASP A 29 -10.68 14.31 -12.75
C ASP A 29 -11.94 14.59 -11.91
N ALA A 30 -13.04 14.99 -12.55
CA ALA A 30 -14.28 15.32 -11.85
C ALA A 30 -14.92 14.12 -11.09
N MET A 31 -14.48 12.90 -11.39
CA MET A 31 -14.95 11.65 -10.80
C MET A 31 -13.88 10.97 -9.92
N HIS A 32 -12.60 11.30 -10.09
CA HIS A 32 -11.47 10.72 -9.37
C HIS A 32 -10.66 11.79 -8.65
N ASP A 33 -10.78 11.80 -7.33
CA ASP A 33 -9.92 12.60 -6.44
C ASP A 33 -8.59 11.87 -6.23
N GLU A 34 -7.59 12.24 -7.02
CA GLU A 34 -6.25 11.67 -6.90
C GLU A 34 -5.63 11.89 -5.50
N ALA A 35 -5.90 13.03 -4.85
CA ALA A 35 -5.33 13.32 -3.54
C ALA A 35 -5.91 12.38 -2.46
N GLY A 36 -7.22 12.15 -2.53
CA GLY A 36 -7.91 11.16 -1.70
C GLY A 36 -7.43 9.73 -1.97
N THR A 37 -7.35 9.33 -3.24
CA THR A 37 -6.84 8.00 -3.64
C THR A 37 -5.42 7.77 -3.13
N LEU A 38 -4.52 8.74 -3.33
CA LEU A 38 -3.14 8.64 -2.88
C LEU A 38 -3.03 8.57 -1.35
N ALA A 39 -3.83 9.36 -0.61
CA ALA A 39 -3.83 9.32 0.85
C ALA A 39 -4.27 7.95 1.39
N HIS A 40 -5.37 7.41 0.86
CA HIS A 40 -5.86 6.08 1.24
C HIS A 40 -4.86 4.98 0.88
N ALA A 41 -4.30 5.02 -0.33
CA ALA A 41 -3.28 4.06 -0.74
C ALA A 41 -2.07 4.07 0.20
N LEU A 42 -1.60 5.25 0.64
CA LEU A 42 -0.48 5.36 1.57
C LEU A 42 -0.80 4.82 2.98
N ASP A 43 -2.02 5.02 3.46
CA ASP A 43 -2.50 4.48 4.74
C ASP A 43 -2.59 2.94 4.72
N ASP A 44 -3.15 2.39 3.64
CA ASP A 44 -3.20 0.93 3.43
C ASP A 44 -1.78 0.35 3.30
N LEU A 45 -0.88 1.03 2.58
CA LEU A 45 0.52 0.63 2.46
C LEU A 45 1.25 0.63 3.81
N GLU A 46 1.03 1.66 4.63
CA GLU A 46 1.58 1.75 5.98
C GLU A 46 1.10 0.57 6.83
N SER A 47 -0.19 0.26 6.77
CA SER A 47 -0.79 -0.87 7.49
C SER A 47 -0.21 -2.22 7.08
N SER A 48 -0.11 -2.50 5.78
CA SER A 48 0.52 -3.72 5.26
C SER A 48 2.00 -3.81 5.61
N CYS A 49 2.75 -2.71 5.47
CA CYS A 49 4.17 -2.68 5.83
C CYS A 49 4.38 -2.91 7.33
N ARG A 50 3.54 -2.33 8.18
CA ARG A 50 3.57 -2.55 9.62
C ARG A 50 3.34 -4.03 9.94
N ARG A 51 2.27 -4.64 9.43
CA ARG A 51 1.99 -6.07 9.66
C ARG A 51 3.15 -6.96 9.21
N LEU A 52 3.74 -6.70 8.04
CA LEU A 52 4.92 -7.42 7.57
C LEU A 52 6.09 -7.30 8.56
N LEU A 53 6.42 -6.07 8.98
CA LEU A 53 7.60 -5.79 9.79
C LEU A 53 7.46 -6.20 11.26
N THR A 54 6.26 -6.11 11.83
CA THR A 54 6.04 -6.32 13.27
C THR A 54 5.48 -7.70 13.60
N GLU A 55 4.90 -8.40 12.63
CA GLU A 55 4.24 -9.70 12.87
C GLU A 55 4.85 -10.80 11.99
N LEU A 56 4.70 -10.69 10.67
CA LEU A 56 4.95 -11.83 9.77
C LEU A 56 6.45 -12.15 9.61
N LEU A 57 7.30 -11.14 9.38
CA LEU A 57 8.74 -11.34 9.24
C LEU A 57 9.43 -11.75 10.55
N PRO A 58 9.10 -11.18 11.72
CA PRO A 58 9.57 -11.70 13.00
C PRO A 58 9.14 -13.15 13.23
N LYS A 59 7.87 -13.50 12.97
CA LYS A 59 7.36 -14.86 13.12
C LYS A 59 8.17 -15.89 12.31
N LEU A 60 8.55 -15.55 11.08
CA LEU A 60 9.43 -16.40 10.26
C LEU A 60 10.83 -16.62 10.86
N ARG A 61 11.36 -15.63 11.58
CA ARG A 61 12.76 -15.62 12.05
C ARG A 61 12.92 -16.15 13.47
N GLU A 62 11.92 -15.92 14.32
CA GLU A 62 12.07 -16.00 15.78
C GLU A 62 11.25 -17.14 16.39
N GLU A 63 10.18 -17.60 15.72
CA GLU A 63 9.31 -18.66 16.23
C GLU A 63 9.71 -20.05 15.69
N PRO A 64 9.67 -21.10 16.53
CA PRO A 64 9.84 -22.47 16.06
C PRO A 64 8.55 -22.95 15.39
N LEU A 65 8.39 -22.64 14.11
CA LEU A 65 7.23 -23.03 13.30
C LEU A 65 7.34 -24.48 12.79
N SER A 66 6.22 -25.20 12.74
CA SER A 66 6.10 -26.39 11.91
C SER A 66 6.12 -26.05 10.41
N ASN A 67 6.30 -27.05 9.55
CA ASN A 67 6.29 -26.82 8.09
C ASN A 67 4.94 -26.28 7.58
N GLU A 68 3.83 -26.67 8.21
CA GLU A 68 2.49 -26.18 7.86
C GLU A 68 2.35 -24.71 8.25
N GLU A 69 2.70 -24.36 9.49
CA GLU A 69 2.66 -22.97 9.96
C GLU A 69 3.62 -22.07 9.18
N LEU A 70 4.80 -22.57 8.81
CA LEU A 70 5.75 -21.85 7.97
C LEU A 70 5.14 -21.55 6.59
N TYR A 71 4.46 -22.53 5.99
CA TYR A 71 3.79 -22.34 4.70
C TYR A 71 2.66 -21.31 4.81
N ASP A 72 1.86 -21.36 5.87
CA ASP A 72 0.77 -20.40 6.09
C ASP A 72 1.31 -18.97 6.26
N VAL A 73 2.39 -18.77 7.03
CA VAL A 73 3.02 -17.45 7.17
C VAL A 73 3.54 -16.92 5.83
N LEU A 74 4.10 -17.79 4.98
CA LEU A 74 4.52 -17.40 3.63
C LEU A 74 3.33 -16.97 2.75
N LEU A 75 2.18 -17.64 2.86
CA LEU A 75 0.97 -17.24 2.16
C LEU A 75 0.46 -15.89 2.66
N GLU A 76 0.44 -15.66 3.98
CA GLU A 76 0.05 -14.37 4.56
C GLU A 76 0.95 -13.22 4.08
N ILE A 77 2.28 -13.45 4.02
CA ILE A 77 3.22 -12.48 3.44
C ILE A 77 2.89 -12.21 1.97
N GLY A 78 2.58 -13.26 1.20
CA GLY A 78 2.17 -13.13 -0.20
C GLY A 78 0.93 -12.26 -0.37
N GLU A 79 -0.05 -12.41 0.51
CA GLU A 79 -1.27 -11.59 0.51
C GLU A 79 -0.99 -10.11 0.83
N GLU A 80 -0.12 -9.82 1.81
CA GLU A 80 0.30 -8.44 2.09
C GLU A 80 1.07 -7.82 0.91
N LEU A 81 1.96 -8.58 0.27
CA LEU A 81 2.67 -8.12 -0.93
C LEU A 81 1.71 -7.88 -2.11
N ARG A 82 0.65 -8.70 -2.24
CA ARG A 82 -0.41 -8.50 -3.23
C ARG A 82 -1.20 -7.21 -2.95
N HIS A 83 -1.54 -6.93 -1.69
CA HIS A 83 -2.20 -5.68 -1.29
C HIS A 83 -1.31 -4.47 -1.56
N ILE A 84 -0.03 -4.52 -1.17
CA ILE A 84 0.94 -3.47 -1.47
C ILE A 84 1.02 -3.20 -2.97
N ARG A 85 1.10 -4.26 -3.79
CA ARG A 85 1.12 -4.12 -5.24
C ARG A 85 -0.18 -3.51 -5.79
N TYR A 86 -1.32 -3.80 -5.19
CA TYR A 86 -2.60 -3.19 -5.58
C TYR A 86 -2.60 -1.69 -5.27
N HIS A 87 -2.30 -1.30 -4.02
CA HIS A 87 -2.35 0.10 -3.58
C HIS A 87 -1.24 0.96 -4.17
N THR A 88 -0.10 0.39 -4.58
CA THR A 88 0.93 1.13 -5.35
C THR A 88 0.50 1.46 -6.77
N ARG A 89 -0.50 0.76 -7.32
CA ARG A 89 -1.01 0.96 -8.69
C ARG A 89 -2.30 1.77 -8.74
N ASP A 90 -2.93 1.99 -7.61
CA ASP A 90 -4.21 2.68 -7.53
C ASP A 90 -4.07 4.19 -7.85
N PRO A 91 -3.07 4.92 -7.33
CA PRO A 91 -2.88 6.35 -7.65
C PRO A 91 -2.14 6.53 -8.97
N GLU A 92 -2.65 7.42 -9.83
CA GLU A 92 -1.99 7.83 -11.08
C GLU A 92 -0.62 8.49 -10.83
N PHE A 93 -0.43 9.08 -9.65
CA PHE A 93 0.83 9.65 -9.22
C PHE A 93 1.98 8.62 -9.24
N PHE A 94 1.68 7.35 -9.00
CA PHE A 94 2.67 6.25 -8.99
C PHE A 94 2.74 5.44 -10.27
N ALA A 95 2.03 5.83 -11.34
CA ALA A 95 2.04 5.12 -12.63
C ALA A 95 3.47 4.88 -13.19
N TYR A 96 4.42 5.78 -12.88
CA TYR A 96 5.83 5.66 -13.28
C TYR A 96 6.55 4.42 -12.74
N LEU A 97 6.01 3.74 -11.72
CA LEU A 97 6.57 2.50 -11.17
C LEU A 97 6.39 1.32 -12.14
N GLU A 98 5.32 1.32 -12.94
CA GLU A 98 5.07 0.27 -13.93
C GLU A 98 5.85 0.49 -15.22
N GLU A 99 6.00 1.75 -15.65
CA GLU A 99 6.77 2.12 -16.86
C GLU A 99 8.24 1.66 -16.81
N GLN A 100 8.83 1.61 -15.60
CA GLN A 100 10.22 1.17 -15.42
C GLN A 100 10.39 -0.36 -15.45
N THR A 101 9.31 -1.13 -15.37
CA THR A 101 9.37 -2.60 -15.38
C THR A 101 9.48 -3.16 -16.81
N GLU A 102 8.89 -2.49 -17.81
CA GLU A 102 8.97 -2.93 -19.21
C GLU A 102 10.34 -2.69 -19.86
N ALA A 103 11.06 -1.65 -19.43
CA ALA A 103 12.40 -1.34 -19.96
C ALA A 103 13.50 -2.35 -19.56
N ALA A 104 13.23 -3.23 -18.57
CA ALA A 104 14.20 -4.19 -18.06
C ALA A 104 14.12 -5.59 -18.72
N VAL A 105 13.19 -5.83 -19.65
CA VAL A 105 12.98 -7.14 -20.29
C VAL A 105 13.72 -7.27 -21.64
N ASP A 106 14.26 -6.17 -22.17
CA ASP A 106 15.00 -6.13 -23.45
C ASP A 106 16.55 -6.04 -23.29
N GLY A 107 17.09 -6.48 -22.14
CA GLY A 107 18.52 -6.45 -21.82
C GLY A 107 19.20 -7.82 -21.73
#